data_AF-A0A1W9S631-F1
#
_entry.id   AF-A0A1W9S631-F1
#
_cell.length_a   1.000
_cell.length_b   1.000
_cell.length_c   1.000
_cell.angle_alpha   90.00
_cell.angle_beta   90.00
_cell.angle_gamma   90.00
#
_symmetry.space_group_name_H-M   'P 1'
#
loop_
_entity.id
_entity.type
_entity.pdbx_description
1 polymer ?
#
loop_
_entity_poly.entity_id
_entity_poly.type
_entity_poly.pdbx_seq_one_letter_code
_entity_poly.pdbx_strand_id
1 'polypeptide(L)'
;MSFTTVEIVKKHILEKHVGVQQVESESVRIVADSSVNLRYPPVYSGSEKVKAKQQNKPDYQTVDFSGSDEVGLNKEELIKDTVVVASDSSLGEIFRENVDYIVDYDEGILTRLSSGEIAPGATVSVWYIPFRIYTRGQDYKINYNRGEITRLSAGDIKSGQWVYVDYVSEYAFIDDEIITNAINEANEMVSNFIDSVYASSSDKSLVVAETYLAVSIICRIKALEAVSTGLKDTISSSWSSLSDKYKKDAYILLEKFAGSLGGFTPPKKA
;
A
#
# COMPACT_ATOMS: atom_id res chain seq x y z
N MET A 1 -21.76 0.80 -26.97
CA MET A 1 -21.00 -0.23 -26.22
C MET A 1 -19.88 0.52 -25.55
N SER A 2 -19.61 0.25 -24.27
CA SER A 2 -18.47 0.85 -23.57
C SER A 2 -17.15 0.39 -24.21
N PHE A 3 -16.16 1.26 -24.18
CA PHE A 3 -14.78 0.95 -24.57
C PHE A 3 -14.04 0.14 -23.48
N THR A 4 -14.46 0.25 -22.22
CA THR A 4 -13.91 -0.48 -21.08
C THR A 4 -14.83 -1.58 -20.56
N THR A 5 -14.29 -2.44 -19.70
CA THR A 5 -14.99 -3.57 -19.06
C THR A 5 -14.70 -3.63 -17.56
N VAL A 6 -15.50 -4.41 -16.83
CA VAL A 6 -15.33 -4.62 -15.38
C VAL A 6 -13.93 -5.16 -15.08
N GLU A 7 -13.43 -6.09 -15.89
CA GLU A 7 -12.10 -6.69 -15.70
C GLU A 7 -10.97 -5.66 -15.85
N ILE A 8 -11.08 -4.76 -16.83
CA ILE A 8 -10.07 -3.70 -17.05
C ILE A 8 -10.06 -2.72 -15.89
N VAL A 9 -11.23 -2.28 -15.42
CA VAL A 9 -11.34 -1.37 -14.28
C VAL A 9 -10.83 -2.01 -13.00
N LYS A 10 -11.21 -3.27 -12.71
CA LYS A 10 -10.71 -4.04 -11.56
C LYS A 10 -9.19 -4.15 -11.58
N LYS A 11 -8.63 -4.55 -12.72
CA LYS A 11 -7.18 -4.67 -12.89
C LYS A 11 -6.50 -3.33 -12.60
N HIS A 12 -7.03 -2.23 -13.13
CA HIS A 12 -6.48 -0.89 -12.89
C HIS A 12 -6.53 -0.48 -11.41
N ILE A 13 -7.66 -0.70 -10.73
CA ILE A 13 -7.81 -0.39 -9.30
C ILE A 13 -6.80 -1.16 -8.46
N LEU A 14 -6.64 -2.46 -8.73
CA LEU A 14 -5.69 -3.33 -8.03
C LEU A 14 -4.24 -2.91 -8.28
N GLU A 15 -3.83 -2.75 -9.55
CA GLU A 15 -2.44 -2.38 -9.89
C GLU A 15 -2.06 -0.99 -9.36
N LYS A 16 -3.02 -0.06 -9.28
CA LYS A 16 -2.80 1.29 -8.78
C LYS A 16 -3.07 1.45 -7.28
N HIS A 17 -3.39 0.35 -6.58
CA HIS A 17 -3.66 0.35 -5.14
C HIS A 17 -4.67 1.44 -4.73
N VAL A 18 -5.68 1.67 -5.59
CA VAL A 18 -6.66 2.74 -5.37
C VAL A 18 -7.52 2.37 -4.17
N GLY A 19 -7.46 3.18 -3.11
CA GLY A 19 -8.19 2.91 -1.87
C GLY A 19 -7.51 1.94 -0.93
N VAL A 20 -6.24 1.60 -1.16
CA VAL A 20 -5.45 0.77 -0.27
C VAL A 20 -4.38 1.63 0.40
N GLN A 21 -4.22 1.49 1.71
CA GLN A 21 -3.14 2.12 2.46
C GLN A 21 -2.41 1.07 3.28
N GLN A 22 -1.14 0.87 2.95
CA GLN A 22 -0.23 0.13 3.82
C GLN A 22 0.19 1.02 4.99
N VAL A 23 0.06 0.47 6.19
CA VAL A 23 0.41 1.13 7.43
C VAL A 23 1.45 0.25 8.10
N GLU A 24 2.58 0.83 8.44
CA GLU A 24 3.67 0.14 9.14
C GLU A 24 3.91 0.78 10.50
N SER A 25 4.18 -0.08 11.47
CA SER A 25 4.62 0.26 12.82
C SER A 25 3.69 1.26 13.52
N GLU A 26 2.36 1.14 13.32
CA GLU A 26 1.42 1.93 14.09
C GLU A 26 1.51 1.52 15.56
N SER A 27 1.96 2.44 16.40
CA SER A 27 2.13 2.19 17.83
C SER A 27 0.80 2.32 18.56
N VAL A 28 0.37 1.25 19.22
CA VAL A 28 -0.85 1.22 20.03
C VAL A 28 -0.56 0.64 21.40
N ARG A 29 -1.25 1.18 22.42
CA ARG A 29 -1.17 0.68 23.80
C ARG A 29 -2.43 -0.10 24.13
N ILE A 30 -2.29 -1.38 24.45
CA ILE A 30 -3.42 -2.25 24.79
C ILE A 30 -3.52 -2.36 26.31
N VAL A 31 -4.56 -1.80 26.91
CA VAL A 31 -4.78 -1.81 28.37
C VAL A 31 -5.88 -2.80 28.72
N ALA A 32 -5.59 -3.69 29.67
CA ALA A 32 -6.49 -4.75 30.12
C ALA A 32 -7.11 -5.48 28.92
N ASP A 33 -8.42 -5.73 28.92
CA ASP A 33 -9.12 -6.41 27.83
C ASP A 33 -9.90 -5.42 26.95
N SER A 34 -9.50 -4.14 26.97
CA SER A 34 -10.10 -3.11 26.13
C SER A 34 -9.62 -3.23 24.68
N SER A 35 -10.52 -2.92 23.75
CA SER A 35 -10.17 -2.76 22.34
C SER A 35 -9.47 -1.42 22.11
N VAL A 36 -8.44 -1.42 21.27
CA VAL A 36 -7.81 -0.22 20.73
C VAL A 36 -8.16 -0.09 19.25
N ASN A 37 -8.45 1.14 18.81
CA ASN A 37 -8.74 1.42 17.40
C ASN A 37 -7.44 1.72 16.66
N LEU A 38 -7.26 1.07 15.52
CA LEU A 38 -6.27 1.44 14.52
C LEU A 38 -6.68 2.74 13.83
N ARG A 39 -5.70 3.47 13.30
CA ARG A 39 -5.90 4.79 12.71
C ARG A 39 -6.81 4.78 11.47
N TYR A 40 -6.73 3.70 10.69
CA TYR A 40 -7.36 3.58 9.36
C TYR A 40 -8.16 2.27 9.22
N PRO A 41 -9.41 2.23 9.68
CA PRO A 41 -10.34 1.14 9.37
C PRO A 41 -11.04 1.36 8.02
N PRO A 42 -11.53 0.29 7.36
CA PRO A 42 -11.42 -1.11 7.77
C PRO A 42 -10.07 -1.73 7.33
N VAL A 43 -9.70 -2.83 8.00
CA VAL A 43 -8.44 -3.55 7.76
C VAL A 43 -8.69 -4.75 6.84
N TYR A 44 -7.83 -4.94 5.84
CA TYR A 44 -7.87 -6.12 4.96
C TYR A 44 -7.61 -7.39 5.78
N SER A 45 -8.50 -8.36 5.66
CA SER A 45 -8.47 -9.57 6.51
C SER A 45 -7.17 -10.35 6.33
N GLY A 46 -6.42 -10.52 7.44
CA GLY A 46 -5.15 -11.24 7.45
C GLY A 46 -3.94 -10.42 7.01
N SER A 47 -4.12 -9.12 6.73
CA SER A 47 -2.97 -8.22 6.48
C SER A 47 -2.25 -7.80 7.76
N GLU A 48 -2.87 -7.99 8.93
CA GLU A 48 -2.35 -7.45 10.17
C GLU A 48 -1.17 -8.27 10.70
N LYS A 49 -0.14 -7.57 11.18
CA LYS A 49 1.00 -8.12 11.91
C LYS A 49 1.17 -7.32 13.19
N VAL A 50 0.93 -7.97 14.33
CA VAL A 50 1.09 -7.34 15.66
C VAL A 50 2.43 -7.77 16.23
N LYS A 51 3.30 -6.80 16.51
CA LYS A 51 4.68 -7.04 16.94
C LYS A 51 5.10 -6.15 18.11
N ALA A 52 6.01 -6.60 18.96
CA ALA A 52 6.54 -5.75 20.03
C ALA A 52 7.97 -6.10 20.42
N LYS A 53 8.65 -5.10 21.00
CA LYS A 53 9.95 -5.30 21.63
C LYS A 53 9.76 -5.98 22.99
N GLN A 54 10.06 -7.27 23.06
CA GLN A 54 9.92 -8.02 24.32
C GLN A 54 11.11 -7.80 25.26
N GLN A 55 12.32 -7.70 24.70
CA GLN A 55 13.55 -7.55 25.45
C GLN A 55 14.53 -6.60 24.74
N ASN A 56 15.39 -5.96 25.53
CA ASN A 56 16.53 -5.17 25.02
C ASN A 56 17.80 -6.02 24.95
N LYS A 57 17.67 -7.31 24.61
CA LYS A 57 18.79 -8.23 24.48
C LYS A 57 19.02 -8.51 22.99
N PRO A 58 20.17 -8.12 22.42
CA PRO A 58 20.52 -8.48 21.05
C PRO A 58 20.74 -9.98 20.91
N ASP A 59 20.27 -10.52 19.80
CA ASP A 59 20.73 -11.81 19.29
C ASP A 59 22.07 -11.62 18.60
N TYR A 60 22.88 -12.68 18.59
CA TYR A 60 24.21 -12.71 17.99
C TYR A 60 24.27 -13.78 16.92
N GLN A 61 24.89 -13.44 15.80
CA GLN A 61 25.13 -14.36 14.70
C GLN A 61 26.45 -14.05 14.00
N THR A 62 27.16 -15.08 13.58
CA THR A 62 28.26 -14.96 12.62
C THR A 62 27.70 -15.14 11.21
N VAL A 63 28.03 -14.22 10.30
CA VAL A 63 27.57 -14.20 8.91
C VAL A 63 28.78 -14.36 8.00
N ASP A 64 28.68 -15.26 7.01
CA ASP A 64 29.74 -15.54 6.04
C ASP A 64 29.29 -15.19 4.61
N PHE A 65 30.02 -14.28 3.96
CA PHE A 65 29.78 -13.84 2.59
C PHE A 65 30.54 -14.66 1.54
N SER A 66 31.05 -15.85 1.87
CA SER A 66 31.82 -16.70 0.95
C SER A 66 31.02 -17.21 -0.27
N GLY A 67 29.70 -17.38 -0.12
CA GLY A 67 28.83 -17.90 -1.16
C GLY A 67 27.94 -16.86 -1.87
N SER A 68 27.73 -15.70 -1.27
CA SER A 68 26.82 -14.66 -1.75
C SER A 68 27.14 -13.34 -1.05
N ASP A 69 26.87 -12.20 -1.71
CA ASP A 69 26.88 -10.88 -1.08
C ASP A 69 25.59 -10.64 -0.24
N GLU A 70 24.59 -11.52 -0.34
CA GLU A 70 23.35 -11.49 0.46
C GLU A 70 23.27 -12.72 1.36
N VAL A 71 23.04 -12.51 2.66
CA VAL A 71 22.91 -13.58 3.64
C VAL A 71 21.75 -13.31 4.59
N GLY A 72 20.92 -14.34 4.83
CA GLY A 72 19.83 -14.29 5.79
C GLY A 72 20.31 -14.42 7.25
N LEU A 73 19.70 -13.63 8.13
CA LEU A 73 19.84 -13.75 9.57
C LEU A 73 18.88 -14.82 10.11
N ASN A 74 19.14 -15.31 11.33
CA ASN A 74 18.32 -16.36 11.96
C ASN A 74 16.91 -15.87 12.35
N LYS A 75 16.66 -14.56 12.30
CA LYS A 75 15.40 -13.92 12.64
C LYS A 75 15.07 -12.85 11.61
N GLU A 76 13.78 -12.79 11.29
CA GLU A 76 13.14 -11.74 10.51
C GLU A 76 12.60 -10.64 11.45
N GLU A 77 11.99 -9.61 10.88
CA GLU A 77 11.28 -8.55 11.63
C GLU A 77 12.16 -7.86 12.66
N LEU A 78 13.28 -7.32 12.19
CA LEU A 78 14.27 -6.64 12.99
C LEU A 78 13.82 -5.24 13.37
N ILE A 79 14.15 -4.82 14.59
CA ILE A 79 13.92 -3.44 15.01
C ILE A 79 14.92 -2.55 14.26
N LYS A 80 14.39 -1.55 13.54
CA LYS A 80 15.18 -0.56 12.82
C LYS A 80 16.25 0.07 13.71
N ASP A 81 17.42 0.32 13.13
CA ASP A 81 18.58 0.93 13.80
C ASP A 81 19.15 0.12 14.97
N THR A 82 18.87 -1.19 15.07
CA THR A 82 19.44 -2.07 16.11
C THR A 82 20.50 -3.04 15.59
N VAL A 83 20.71 -3.11 14.27
CA VAL A 83 21.70 -3.98 13.66
C VAL A 83 23.09 -3.37 13.81
N VAL A 84 24.04 -4.17 14.28
CA VAL A 84 25.46 -3.82 14.38
C VAL A 84 26.25 -4.93 13.71
N VAL A 85 27.09 -4.57 12.74
CA VAL A 85 27.98 -5.49 12.04
C VAL A 85 29.42 -5.10 12.36
N ALA A 86 30.24 -6.06 12.77
CA ALA A 86 31.65 -5.85 13.05
C ALA A 86 32.52 -6.97 12.45
N SER A 87 33.82 -6.69 12.30
CA SER A 87 34.81 -7.66 11.81
C SER A 87 34.85 -8.94 12.65
N ASP A 88 34.60 -8.84 13.96
CA ASP A 88 34.65 -9.94 14.90
C ASP A 88 33.78 -9.66 16.14
N SER A 89 33.68 -10.66 17.03
CA SER A 89 32.89 -10.60 18.27
C SER A 89 33.46 -9.64 19.33
N SER A 90 34.70 -9.15 19.13
CA SER A 90 35.36 -8.17 20.00
C SER A 90 35.16 -6.73 19.52
N LEU A 91 34.33 -6.52 18.49
CA LEU A 91 34.02 -5.21 17.90
C LEU A 91 35.26 -4.50 17.33
N GLY A 92 36.19 -5.25 16.71
CA GLY A 92 37.44 -4.70 16.14
C GLY A 92 37.20 -3.52 15.20
N GLU A 93 36.52 -3.77 14.09
CA GLU A 93 36.04 -2.74 13.15
C GLU A 93 34.52 -2.82 13.07
N ILE A 94 33.83 -1.68 13.26
CA ILE A 94 32.37 -1.60 13.17
C ILE A 94 32.00 -1.00 11.83
N PHE A 95 31.34 -1.80 11.01
CA PHE A 95 30.88 -1.42 9.69
C PHE A 95 29.61 -0.56 9.79
N ARG A 96 29.39 0.28 8.78
CA ARG A 96 28.29 1.25 8.74
C ARG A 96 27.23 0.83 7.75
N GLU A 97 25.98 0.84 8.20
CA GLU A 97 24.82 0.63 7.34
C GLU A 97 24.74 1.73 6.26
N ASN A 98 24.34 1.33 5.04
CA ASN A 98 24.28 2.13 3.82
C ASN A 98 25.64 2.66 3.32
N VAL A 99 26.76 2.16 3.88
CA VAL A 99 28.13 2.41 3.40
C VAL A 99 28.82 1.09 3.09
N ASP A 100 28.79 0.18 4.06
CA ASP A 100 29.46 -1.13 3.99
C ASP A 100 28.49 -2.28 3.74
N TYR A 101 27.25 -2.13 4.21
CA TYR A 101 26.18 -3.11 4.05
C TYR A 101 24.81 -2.44 4.02
N ILE A 102 23.78 -3.16 3.57
CA ILE A 102 22.36 -2.82 3.67
C ILE A 102 21.66 -3.91 4.48
N VAL A 103 20.61 -3.54 5.21
CA VAL A 103 19.75 -4.48 5.94
C VAL A 103 18.33 -4.42 5.37
N ASP A 104 17.80 -5.56 4.97
CA ASP A 104 16.36 -5.77 4.89
C ASP A 104 15.86 -6.10 6.29
N TYR A 105 15.21 -5.13 6.94
CA TYR A 105 14.73 -5.28 8.31
C TYR A 105 13.53 -6.20 8.42
N ASP A 106 12.74 -6.37 7.36
CA ASP A 106 11.54 -7.19 7.41
C ASP A 106 11.91 -8.66 7.17
N GLU A 107 12.75 -8.93 6.17
CA GLU A 107 13.21 -10.29 5.84
C GLU A 107 14.46 -10.73 6.62
N GLY A 108 15.08 -9.82 7.39
CA GLY A 108 16.30 -10.11 8.13
C GLY A 108 17.47 -10.45 7.20
N ILE A 109 17.57 -9.80 6.04
CA ILE A 109 18.64 -10.04 5.07
C ILE A 109 19.73 -8.99 5.24
N LEU A 110 20.98 -9.43 5.26
CA LEU A 110 22.16 -8.57 5.26
C LEU A 110 22.84 -8.64 3.88
N THR A 111 22.97 -7.48 3.22
CA THR A 111 23.60 -7.37 1.90
C THR A 111 24.90 -6.59 2.01
N ARG A 112 26.01 -7.20 1.62
CA ARG A 112 27.32 -6.54 1.51
C ARG A 112 27.32 -5.55 0.35
N LEU A 113 27.86 -4.35 0.55
CA LEU A 113 28.09 -3.40 -0.53
C LEU A 113 29.48 -3.61 -1.14
N SER A 114 29.54 -3.71 -2.46
CA SER A 114 30.80 -3.87 -3.20
C SER A 114 31.73 -2.65 -3.07
N SER A 115 31.18 -1.48 -2.77
CA SER A 115 31.91 -0.24 -2.48
C SER A 115 32.37 -0.11 -1.02
N GLY A 116 31.96 -1.02 -0.14
CA GLY A 116 32.20 -0.98 1.29
C GLY A 116 33.54 -1.57 1.73
N GLU A 117 33.80 -1.51 3.03
CA GLU A 117 35.02 -2.03 3.67
C GLU A 117 34.94 -3.54 3.99
N ILE A 118 33.74 -4.14 3.97
CA ILE A 118 33.57 -5.58 4.11
C ILE A 118 34.09 -6.26 2.84
N ALA A 119 35.18 -7.02 2.96
CA ALA A 119 35.77 -7.74 1.85
C ALA A 119 34.83 -8.84 1.31
N PRO A 120 34.85 -9.16 0.00
CA PRO A 120 34.14 -10.32 -0.54
C PRO A 120 34.59 -11.61 0.16
N GLY A 121 33.65 -12.45 0.55
CA GLY A 121 33.95 -13.68 1.29
C GLY A 121 34.36 -13.49 2.75
N ALA A 122 34.23 -12.28 3.30
CA ALA A 122 34.50 -12.04 4.70
C ALA A 122 33.45 -12.72 5.61
N THR A 123 33.91 -13.13 6.79
CA THR A 123 33.04 -13.52 7.89
C THR A 123 32.96 -12.36 8.88
N VAL A 124 31.75 -11.94 9.25
CA VAL A 124 31.47 -10.82 10.16
C VAL A 124 30.63 -11.28 11.35
N SER A 125 30.70 -10.51 12.43
CA SER A 125 29.85 -10.68 13.61
C SER A 125 28.70 -9.67 13.57
N VAL A 126 27.48 -10.17 13.75
CA VAL A 126 26.25 -9.36 13.66
C VAL A 126 25.47 -9.48 14.96
N TRP A 127 25.02 -8.34 15.48
CA TRP A 127 24.06 -8.25 16.58
C TRP A 127 22.82 -7.51 16.11
N TYR A 128 21.65 -7.98 16.53
CA TYR A 128 20.37 -7.36 16.16
C TYR A 128 19.30 -7.63 17.21
N ILE A 129 18.25 -6.81 17.26
CA ILE A 129 17.10 -7.07 18.13
C ILE A 129 15.88 -7.36 17.25
N PRO A 130 15.34 -8.58 17.25
CA PRO A 130 14.10 -8.88 16.54
C PRO A 130 12.87 -8.42 17.33
N PHE A 131 11.80 -8.11 16.61
CA PHE A 131 10.48 -8.03 17.20
C PHE A 131 9.99 -9.43 17.59
N ARG A 132 9.18 -9.49 18.66
CA ARG A 132 8.30 -10.63 18.90
C ARG A 132 7.02 -10.43 18.10
N ILE A 133 6.70 -11.39 17.23
CA ILE A 133 5.43 -11.43 16.51
C ILE A 133 4.39 -12.17 17.35
N TYR A 134 3.21 -11.58 17.48
CA TYR A 134 2.07 -12.15 18.19
C TYR A 134 1.11 -12.85 17.23
N THR A 135 0.44 -13.89 17.72
CA THR A 135 -0.43 -14.75 16.90
C THR A 135 -1.91 -14.42 17.11
N ARG A 136 -2.62 -14.12 16.02
CA ARG A 136 -4.08 -13.91 16.04
C ARG A 136 -4.79 -15.15 16.57
N GLY A 137 -5.79 -14.96 17.43
CA GLY A 137 -6.56 -16.04 18.05
C GLY A 137 -5.91 -16.65 19.29
N GLN A 138 -4.61 -16.38 19.51
CA GLN A 138 -3.87 -16.79 20.71
C GLN A 138 -3.54 -15.59 21.60
N ASP A 139 -2.95 -14.55 21.00
CA ASP A 139 -2.47 -13.37 21.72
C ASP A 139 -3.44 -12.19 21.64
N TYR A 140 -4.14 -12.06 20.51
CA TYR A 140 -5.09 -10.99 20.24
C TYR A 140 -6.21 -11.44 19.30
N LYS A 141 -7.27 -10.64 19.24
CA LYS A 141 -8.34 -10.69 18.23
C LYS A 141 -8.43 -9.33 17.55
N ILE A 142 -8.91 -9.33 16.30
CA ILE A 142 -9.13 -8.12 15.52
C ILE A 142 -10.56 -8.12 14.95
N ASN A 143 -11.21 -6.96 15.00
CA ASN A 143 -12.41 -6.68 14.21
C ASN A 143 -11.99 -5.90 12.96
N TYR A 144 -11.92 -6.58 11.83
CA TYR A 144 -11.47 -6.01 10.56
C TYR A 144 -12.29 -4.79 10.13
N ASN A 145 -13.61 -4.86 10.24
CA ASN A 145 -14.49 -3.78 9.82
C ASN A 145 -14.30 -2.50 10.65
N ARG A 146 -13.99 -2.66 11.95
CA ARG A 146 -13.80 -1.53 12.87
C ARG A 146 -12.34 -1.16 13.09
N GLY A 147 -11.40 -1.96 12.58
CA GLY A 147 -9.97 -1.82 12.89
C GLY A 147 -9.66 -1.91 14.38
N GLU A 148 -10.43 -2.71 15.14
CA GLU A 148 -10.26 -2.83 16.58
C GLU A 148 -9.41 -4.03 16.95
N ILE A 149 -8.32 -3.83 17.67
CA ILE A 149 -7.50 -4.92 18.24
C ILE A 149 -7.79 -5.04 19.72
N THR A 150 -8.05 -6.26 20.19
CA THR A 150 -8.18 -6.59 21.61
C THR A 150 -7.17 -7.68 21.96
N ARG A 151 -6.41 -7.53 23.04
CA ARG A 151 -5.60 -8.66 23.53
C ARG A 151 -6.51 -9.77 24.07
N LEU A 152 -6.00 -10.99 24.04
CA LEU A 152 -6.61 -12.12 24.75
C LEU A 152 -5.94 -12.26 26.12
N SER A 153 -6.74 -12.50 27.15
CA SER A 153 -6.23 -12.55 28.54
C SER A 153 -5.23 -13.68 28.78
N ALA A 154 -5.42 -14.81 28.09
CA ALA A 154 -4.52 -15.97 28.06
C ALA A 154 -3.29 -15.78 27.13
N GLY A 155 -3.25 -14.69 26.37
CA GLY A 155 -2.19 -14.38 25.43
C GLY A 155 -0.94 -13.79 26.09
N ASP A 156 0.11 -13.64 25.30
CA ASP A 156 1.40 -13.14 25.76
C ASP A 156 1.53 -11.61 25.76
N ILE A 157 0.58 -10.89 25.15
CA ILE A 157 0.50 -9.43 25.24
C ILE A 157 0.10 -9.04 26.66
N LYS A 158 0.98 -8.31 27.35
CA LYS A 158 0.72 -7.85 28.71
C LYS A 158 -0.18 -6.62 28.72
N SER A 159 -1.02 -6.53 29.75
CA SER A 159 -1.84 -5.33 29.97
C SER A 159 -0.95 -4.09 30.10
N GLY A 160 -1.26 -3.04 29.33
CA GLY A 160 -0.53 -1.78 29.30
C GLY A 160 0.69 -1.78 28.37
N GLN A 161 0.99 -2.90 27.69
CA GLN A 161 2.09 -3.03 26.75
C GLN A 161 1.84 -2.20 25.48
N TRP A 162 2.92 -1.60 24.97
CA TRP A 162 2.95 -1.02 23.63
C TRP A 162 3.27 -2.10 22.59
N VAL A 163 2.47 -2.14 21.55
CA VAL A 163 2.68 -2.99 20.38
C VAL A 163 2.72 -2.10 19.13
N TYR A 164 3.32 -2.62 18.08
CA TYR A 164 3.36 -2.06 16.75
C TYR A 164 2.49 -2.92 15.85
N VAL A 165 1.68 -2.28 15.02
CA VAL A 165 0.77 -2.99 14.12
C VAL A 165 1.08 -2.54 12.70
N ASP A 166 1.44 -3.51 11.87
CA ASP A 166 1.46 -3.34 10.43
C ASP A 166 0.15 -3.89 9.89
N TYR A 167 -0.47 -3.21 8.92
CA TYR A 167 -1.70 -3.67 8.32
C TYR A 167 -1.98 -2.94 7.00
N VAL A 168 -2.88 -3.51 6.20
CA VAL A 168 -3.40 -2.88 5.00
C VAL A 168 -4.81 -2.40 5.30
N SER A 169 -5.04 -1.09 5.21
CA SER A 169 -6.38 -0.51 5.22
C SER A 169 -6.96 -0.59 3.81
N GLU A 170 -8.14 -1.17 3.67
CA GLU A 170 -8.86 -1.22 2.39
C GLU A 170 -10.10 -0.34 2.53
N TYR A 171 -10.06 0.86 1.97
CA TYR A 171 -11.08 1.87 2.22
C TYR A 171 -12.43 1.58 1.57
N ALA A 172 -12.55 0.54 0.74
CA ALA A 172 -13.84 0.07 0.30
C ALA A 172 -13.78 -1.28 -0.42
N PHE A 173 -14.73 -2.14 -0.09
CA PHE A 173 -15.18 -3.16 -1.02
C PHE A 173 -15.78 -2.45 -2.25
N ILE A 174 -15.17 -2.68 -3.42
CA ILE A 174 -15.65 -2.20 -4.72
C ILE A 174 -16.17 -3.44 -5.45
N ASP A 175 -17.48 -3.64 -5.39
CA ASP A 175 -18.11 -4.77 -6.09
C ASP A 175 -18.33 -4.49 -7.59
N ASP A 176 -18.64 -5.56 -8.31
CA ASP A 176 -18.88 -5.55 -9.76
C ASP A 176 -20.08 -4.67 -10.13
N GLU A 177 -21.04 -4.50 -9.23
CA GLU A 177 -22.22 -3.66 -9.46
C GLU A 177 -21.84 -2.18 -9.48
N ILE A 178 -21.08 -1.72 -8.49
CA ILE A 178 -20.52 -0.35 -8.44
C ILE A 178 -19.65 -0.10 -9.66
N ILE A 179 -18.80 -1.06 -10.06
CA ILE A 179 -17.96 -0.92 -11.24
C ILE A 179 -18.80 -0.82 -12.51
N THR A 180 -19.80 -1.68 -12.66
CA THR A 180 -20.69 -1.68 -13.84
C THR A 180 -21.43 -0.35 -13.95
N ASN A 181 -21.98 0.16 -12.83
CA ASN A 181 -22.67 1.44 -12.81
C ASN A 181 -21.72 2.61 -13.17
N ALA A 182 -20.49 2.59 -12.65
CA ALA A 182 -19.49 3.59 -12.97
C ALA A 182 -19.06 3.54 -14.45
N ILE A 183 -18.96 2.34 -15.05
CA ILE A 183 -18.68 2.17 -16.48
C ILE A 183 -19.82 2.73 -17.33
N ASN A 184 -21.07 2.48 -16.95
CA ASN A 184 -22.23 2.99 -17.67
C ASN A 184 -22.27 4.53 -17.66
N GLU A 185 -22.05 5.15 -16.49
CA GLU A 185 -21.97 6.62 -16.36
C GLU A 185 -20.76 7.18 -17.15
N ALA A 186 -19.60 6.51 -17.10
CA ALA A 186 -18.42 6.89 -17.87
C ALA A 186 -18.68 6.81 -19.39
N ASN A 187 -19.34 5.75 -19.86
CA ASN A 187 -19.69 5.56 -21.27
C ASN A 187 -20.58 6.69 -21.78
N GLU A 188 -21.57 7.12 -21.00
CA GLU A 188 -22.42 8.26 -21.35
C GLU A 188 -21.60 9.55 -21.44
N MET A 189 -20.69 9.80 -20.49
CA MET A 189 -19.82 10.97 -20.51
C MET A 189 -18.89 10.98 -21.73
N VAL A 190 -18.27 9.85 -22.07
CA VAL A 190 -17.41 9.71 -23.25
C VAL A 190 -18.21 9.90 -24.53
N SER A 191 -19.36 9.23 -24.66
CA SER A 191 -20.21 9.30 -25.86
C SER A 191 -20.71 10.71 -26.16
N ASN A 192 -20.94 11.52 -25.12
CA ASN A 192 -21.33 12.92 -25.27
C ASN A 192 -20.16 13.86 -25.61
N PHE A 193 -18.92 13.42 -25.40
CA PHE A 193 -17.72 14.23 -25.60
C PHE A 193 -17.05 13.99 -26.97
N ILE A 194 -17.01 12.74 -27.42
CA ILE A 194 -16.29 12.35 -28.64
C ILE A 194 -17.13 12.57 -29.91
N ASP A 195 -16.46 12.73 -31.05
CA ASP A 195 -17.15 12.69 -32.34
C ASP A 195 -17.75 11.30 -32.61
N SER A 196 -18.94 11.26 -33.19
CA SER A 196 -19.65 10.04 -33.61
C SER A 196 -18.81 9.08 -34.47
N VAL A 197 -17.83 9.58 -35.24
CA VAL A 197 -16.90 8.75 -36.03
C VAL A 197 -16.06 7.83 -35.14
N TYR A 198 -15.80 8.23 -33.89
CA TYR A 198 -15.02 7.46 -32.92
C TYR A 198 -15.88 6.51 -32.07
N ALA A 199 -17.22 6.53 -32.20
CA ALA A 199 -18.12 5.73 -31.36
C ALA A 199 -17.91 4.20 -31.47
N SER A 200 -17.27 3.73 -32.54
CA SER A 200 -16.89 2.32 -32.74
C SER A 200 -15.38 2.13 -32.91
N SER A 201 -14.59 3.11 -32.46
CA SER A 201 -13.13 3.06 -32.53
C SER A 201 -12.57 1.99 -31.58
N SER A 202 -11.51 1.32 -32.00
CA SER A 202 -10.72 0.40 -31.18
C SER A 202 -9.45 1.05 -30.62
N ASP A 203 -9.35 2.38 -30.62
CA ASP A 203 -8.20 3.10 -30.08
C ASP A 203 -8.08 2.83 -28.56
N LYS A 204 -6.95 2.28 -28.14
CA LYS A 204 -6.67 1.96 -26.74
C LYS A 204 -6.75 3.17 -25.82
N SER A 205 -6.56 4.38 -26.35
CA SER A 205 -6.66 5.61 -25.57
C SER A 205 -8.10 5.92 -25.14
N LEU A 206 -9.11 5.52 -25.92
CA LEU A 206 -10.51 5.63 -25.51
C LEU A 206 -10.82 4.65 -24.38
N VAL A 207 -10.28 3.42 -24.48
CA VAL A 207 -10.37 2.41 -23.41
C VAL A 207 -9.76 2.95 -22.12
N VAL A 208 -8.57 3.53 -22.18
CA VAL A 208 -7.88 4.11 -21.01
C VAL A 208 -8.65 5.32 -20.47
N ALA A 209 -9.12 6.22 -21.34
CA ALA A 209 -9.86 7.40 -20.92
C ALA A 209 -11.17 7.06 -20.21
N GLU A 210 -11.96 6.14 -20.77
CA GLU A 210 -13.19 5.69 -20.14
C GLU A 210 -12.92 4.92 -18.83
N THR A 211 -11.85 4.11 -18.79
CA THR A 211 -11.40 3.46 -17.54
C THR A 211 -11.09 4.51 -16.47
N TYR A 212 -10.39 5.59 -16.82
CA TYR A 212 -10.07 6.67 -15.87
C TYR A 212 -11.33 7.40 -15.41
N LEU A 213 -12.30 7.64 -16.30
CA LEU A 213 -13.59 8.20 -15.91
C LEU A 213 -14.35 7.27 -14.96
N ALA A 214 -14.43 5.98 -15.26
CA ALA A 214 -15.07 5.00 -14.38
C ALA A 214 -14.41 4.98 -12.99
N VAL A 215 -13.07 4.96 -12.93
CA VAL A 215 -12.32 5.04 -11.65
C VAL A 215 -12.59 6.36 -10.93
N SER A 216 -12.68 7.49 -11.65
CA SER A 216 -13.03 8.78 -11.03
C SER A 216 -14.41 8.77 -10.37
N ILE A 217 -15.39 8.12 -11.01
CA ILE A 217 -16.75 7.98 -10.50
C ILE A 217 -16.75 7.07 -9.26
N ILE A 218 -16.02 5.95 -9.29
CA ILE A 218 -15.84 5.08 -8.12
C ILE A 218 -15.23 5.85 -6.95
N CYS A 219 -14.13 6.58 -7.18
CA CYS A 219 -13.51 7.43 -6.15
C CYS A 219 -14.49 8.45 -5.57
N ARG A 220 -15.33 9.07 -6.40
CA ARG A 220 -16.38 10.00 -5.95
C ARG A 220 -17.43 9.31 -5.09
N ILE A 221 -17.90 8.12 -5.47
CA ILE A 221 -18.83 7.31 -4.68
C ILE A 221 -18.21 7.00 -3.32
N LYS A 222 -16.94 6.57 -3.28
CA LYS A 222 -16.24 6.25 -2.03
C LYS A 222 -15.97 7.47 -1.15
N ALA A 223 -15.73 8.64 -1.74
CA ALA A 223 -15.68 9.89 -0.96
C ALA A 223 -17.01 10.16 -0.24
N LEU A 224 -18.13 9.98 -0.93
CA LEU A 224 -19.47 10.17 -0.35
C LEU A 224 -19.81 9.13 0.72
N GLU A 225 -19.43 7.86 0.51
CA GLU A 225 -19.56 6.80 1.52
C GLU A 225 -18.72 7.11 2.77
N ALA A 226 -17.51 7.64 2.61
CA ALA A 226 -16.67 8.03 3.73
C ALA A 226 -17.31 9.14 4.58
N VAL A 227 -17.91 10.14 3.94
CA VAL A 227 -18.67 11.19 4.63
C VAL A 227 -19.88 10.61 5.36
N SER A 228 -20.65 9.73 4.72
CA SER A 228 -21.90 9.19 5.28
C SER A 228 -21.68 8.23 6.46
N THR A 229 -20.56 7.52 6.47
CA THR A 229 -20.17 6.59 7.53
C THR A 229 -19.46 7.27 8.71
N GLY A 230 -19.23 8.59 8.64
CA GLY A 230 -18.53 9.34 9.68
C GLY A 230 -17.03 9.00 9.76
N LEU A 231 -16.46 8.44 8.69
CA LEU A 231 -15.02 8.29 8.56
C LEU A 231 -14.38 9.68 8.48
N LYS A 232 -13.13 9.79 8.96
CA LYS A 232 -12.41 11.08 9.09
C LYS A 232 -12.44 11.88 7.77
N ASP A 233 -12.59 13.19 7.85
CA ASP A 233 -12.54 14.15 6.73
C ASP A 233 -11.36 13.91 5.79
N THR A 234 -10.22 13.45 6.33
CA THR A 234 -9.03 13.11 5.56
C THR A 234 -9.30 12.02 4.51
N ILE A 235 -10.06 10.97 4.85
CA ILE A 235 -10.34 9.84 3.94
C ILE A 235 -11.22 10.32 2.78
N SER A 236 -12.28 11.07 3.08
CA SER A 236 -13.13 11.68 2.04
C SER A 236 -12.30 12.59 1.13
N SER A 237 -11.42 13.43 1.70
CA SER A 237 -10.63 14.37 0.91
C SER A 237 -9.60 13.69 -0.01
N SER A 238 -8.99 12.58 0.44
CA SER A 238 -8.11 11.74 -0.38
C SER A 238 -8.86 11.14 -1.57
N TRP A 239 -10.07 10.60 -1.33
CA TRP A 239 -10.91 10.05 -2.39
C TRP A 239 -11.37 11.10 -3.41
N SER A 240 -11.80 12.28 -2.94
CA SER A 240 -12.17 13.39 -3.81
C SER A 240 -10.98 13.86 -4.67
N SER A 241 -9.78 13.95 -4.07
CA SER A 241 -8.57 14.34 -4.80
C SER A 241 -8.18 13.32 -5.88
N LEU A 242 -8.32 12.02 -5.60
CA LEU A 242 -8.10 10.95 -6.59
C LEU A 242 -9.15 11.02 -7.71
N SER A 243 -10.43 11.23 -7.36
CA SER A 243 -11.51 11.44 -8.34
C SER A 243 -11.15 12.56 -9.31
N ASP A 244 -10.79 13.74 -8.81
CA ASP A 244 -10.48 14.90 -9.64
C ASP A 244 -9.27 14.67 -10.54
N LYS A 245 -8.22 14.00 -10.01
CA LYS A 245 -7.03 13.65 -10.79
C LYS A 245 -7.38 12.72 -11.95
N TYR A 246 -8.06 11.61 -11.68
CA TYR A 246 -8.44 10.64 -12.72
C TYR A 246 -9.36 11.25 -13.76
N LYS A 247 -10.33 12.07 -13.32
CA LYS A 247 -11.23 12.79 -14.23
C LYS A 247 -10.46 13.73 -15.15
N LYS A 248 -9.52 14.52 -14.61
CA LYS A 248 -8.69 15.42 -15.40
C LYS A 248 -7.84 14.67 -16.43
N ASP A 249 -7.16 13.60 -16.00
CA ASP A 249 -6.32 12.79 -16.88
C ASP A 249 -7.15 12.14 -18.00
N ALA A 250 -8.39 11.71 -17.70
CA ALA A 250 -9.29 11.19 -18.70
C ALA A 250 -9.66 12.22 -19.77
N TYR A 251 -10.03 13.44 -19.38
CA TYR A 251 -10.40 14.47 -20.36
C TYR A 251 -9.22 14.89 -21.25
N ILE A 252 -8.00 14.95 -20.72
CA ILE A 252 -6.78 15.19 -21.51
C ILE A 252 -6.65 14.12 -22.62
N LEU A 253 -6.93 12.85 -22.31
CA LEU A 253 -6.90 11.78 -23.30
C LEU A 253 -8.06 11.87 -24.32
N LEU A 254 -9.22 12.36 -23.89
CA LEU A 254 -10.40 12.51 -24.76
C LEU A 254 -10.30 13.67 -25.73
N GLU A 255 -9.54 14.72 -25.42
CA GLU A 255 -9.44 15.94 -26.25
C GLU A 255 -9.12 15.65 -27.72
N LYS A 256 -8.30 14.65 -28.01
CA LYS A 256 -7.94 14.27 -29.39
C LYS A 256 -9.08 13.62 -30.20
N PHE A 257 -10.16 13.22 -29.52
CA PHE A 257 -11.35 12.62 -30.11
C PHE A 257 -12.56 13.55 -30.09
N ALA A 258 -12.42 14.74 -29.50
CA ALA A 258 -13.47 15.74 -29.49
C ALA A 258 -13.82 16.14 -30.93
N GLY A 259 -15.12 16.33 -31.20
CA GLY A 259 -15.56 16.86 -32.48
C GLY A 259 -14.95 18.24 -32.73
N SER A 260 -14.54 18.52 -33.98
CA SER A 260 -14.10 19.87 -34.32
C SER A 260 -15.26 20.84 -34.12
N LEU A 261 -15.14 21.79 -33.19
CA LEU A 261 -16.02 22.97 -33.16
C LEU A 261 -15.97 23.60 -34.55
N GLY A 262 -17.10 23.52 -35.26
CA GLY A 262 -17.19 23.69 -36.70
C GLY A 262 -16.29 24.79 -37.25
N GLY A 263 -15.41 24.41 -38.18
CA GLY A 263 -14.79 25.39 -39.07
C GLY A 263 -15.91 26.17 -39.74
N PHE A 264 -15.90 27.49 -39.55
CA PHE A 264 -16.84 28.40 -40.22
C PHE A 264 -16.92 28.03 -41.70
N THR A 265 -18.09 27.57 -42.14
CA THR A 265 -18.31 27.30 -43.55
C THR A 265 -18.37 28.66 -44.25
N PRO A 266 -17.40 29.03 -45.11
CA PRO A 266 -17.47 30.31 -45.80
C PRO A 266 -18.71 30.31 -46.72
N PRO A 267 -19.39 31.46 -46.85
CA PRO A 267 -20.60 31.54 -47.66
C PRO A 267 -20.29 31.16 -49.11
N LYS A 268 -21.15 30.32 -49.70
CA LYS A 268 -21.08 29.97 -51.12
C LYS A 268 -21.19 31.28 -51.92
N LYS A 269 -20.16 31.56 -52.76
CA LYS A 269 -20.24 32.65 -53.74
C LYS A 269 -21.46 32.38 -54.64
N ALA A 270 -22.36 33.36 -54.69
CA ALA A 270 -23.43 33.44 -55.67
C ALA A 270 -22.88 33.65 -57.08
#